data_AF-A0A3D0H360-F1
#
_entry.id   AF-A0A3D0H360-F1
#
_cell.length_a   1.000
_cell.length_b   1.000
_cell.length_c   1.000
_cell.angle_alpha   90.00
_cell.angle_beta   90.00
_cell.angle_gamma   90.00
#
_symmetry.space_group_name_H-M   'P 1'
#
loop_
_entity.id
_entity.type
_entity.pdbx_description
1 polymer ?
#
loop_
_entity_poly.entity_id
_entity_poly.type
_entity_poly.pdbx_seq_one_letter_code
_entity_poly.pdbx_strand_id
1 'polypeptide(L)'
;MKMSQILMFALGCGALGVLYALVTAAWVSKQPAGSEKMQEISEAVREGATAFLNREYKTVAIVAVILAALLTYLGKWTAIGFVIGTVGSAVAGYIGMMVSVKANVRTTEAAKTGLQAALSVAFKGGSVTGVMVVGLGLLGISGYYVVVRSMAPVEDAFHALVGLGFGCSLMSVFARIAGGIYTKAADVGADLV
;
A
#
# COMPACT_ATOMS: atom_id res chain seq x y z
N MET A 1 -13.32 22.28 20.26
CA MET A 1 -13.91 22.05 18.93
C MET A 1 -14.52 20.65 18.93
N LYS A 2 -15.85 20.48 18.90
CA LYS A 2 -16.47 19.14 18.89
C LYS A 2 -16.10 18.47 17.57
N MET A 3 -15.42 17.32 17.63
CA MET A 3 -15.13 16.52 16.45
C MET A 3 -16.46 16.12 15.81
N SER A 4 -16.64 16.37 14.51
CA SER A 4 -17.87 15.97 13.81
C SER A 4 -18.03 14.45 13.93
N GLN A 5 -19.25 13.98 14.18
CA GLN A 5 -19.56 12.53 14.25
C GLN A 5 -19.08 11.81 12.99
N ILE A 6 -19.12 12.48 11.83
CA ILE A 6 -18.65 11.96 10.55
C ILE A 6 -17.14 11.68 10.58
N LEU A 7 -16.33 12.58 11.18
CA LEU A 7 -14.88 12.40 11.25
C LEU A 7 -14.48 11.27 12.21
N MET A 8 -15.17 11.17 13.36
CA MET A 8 -14.97 10.04 14.28
C MET A 8 -15.33 8.71 13.63
N PHE A 9 -16.44 8.67 12.88
CA PHE A 9 -16.85 7.49 12.15
C PHE A 9 -15.82 7.09 11.07
N ALA A 10 -15.36 8.05 10.27
CA ALA A 10 -14.34 7.81 9.23
C ALA A 10 -13.01 7.31 9.81
N LEU A 11 -12.53 7.90 10.92
CA LEU A 11 -11.36 7.44 11.64
C LEU A 11 -11.54 6.02 12.19
N GLY A 12 -12.70 5.72 12.78
CA GLY A 12 -13.05 4.39 13.28
C GLY A 12 -13.03 3.34 12.17
N CYS A 13 -13.70 3.61 11.05
CA CYS A 13 -13.70 2.72 9.88
C CYS A 13 -12.30 2.52 9.30
N GLY A 14 -11.49 3.59 9.20
CA GLY A 14 -10.12 3.51 8.73
C GLY A 14 -9.25 2.62 9.62
N ALA A 15 -9.32 2.82 10.94
CA ALA A 15 -8.60 2.02 11.93
C ALA A 15 -9.03 0.55 11.90
N LEU A 16 -10.33 0.28 11.86
CA LEU A 16 -10.87 -1.07 11.74
C LEU A 16 -10.46 -1.74 10.43
N GLY A 17 -10.43 -1.00 9.33
CA GLY A 17 -9.95 -1.50 8.03
C GLY A 17 -8.49 -1.92 8.09
N VAL A 18 -7.61 -1.07 8.60
CA VAL A 18 -6.18 -1.40 8.77
C VAL A 18 -6.01 -2.61 9.69
N LEU A 19 -6.73 -2.64 10.82
CA LEU A 19 -6.69 -3.77 11.75
C LEU A 19 -7.14 -5.07 11.07
N TYR A 20 -8.26 -5.04 10.34
CA TYR A 20 -8.76 -6.19 9.60
C TYR A 20 -7.75 -6.68 8.55
N ALA A 21 -7.11 -5.77 7.82
CA ALA A 21 -6.09 -6.10 6.83
C ALA A 21 -4.88 -6.77 7.50
N LEU A 22 -4.41 -6.27 8.64
CA LEU A 22 -3.31 -6.88 9.40
C LEU A 22 -3.67 -8.26 9.96
N VAL A 23 -4.87 -8.42 10.52
CA VAL A 23 -5.37 -9.71 11.02
C VAL A 23 -5.48 -10.72 9.88
N THR A 24 -6.00 -10.30 8.73
CA THR A 24 -6.12 -11.16 7.54
C THR A 24 -4.74 -11.53 6.99
N ALA A 25 -3.79 -10.58 6.95
CA ALA A 25 -2.41 -10.85 6.56
C ALA A 25 -1.71 -11.87 7.49
N ALA A 26 -1.94 -11.76 8.79
CA ALA A 26 -1.44 -12.70 9.78
C ALA A 26 -2.09 -14.09 9.60
N TRP A 27 -3.40 -14.13 9.36
CA TRP A 27 -4.11 -15.38 9.07
C TRP A 27 -3.58 -16.07 7.81
N VAL A 28 -3.34 -15.32 6.72
CA VAL A 28 -2.73 -15.85 5.50
C VAL A 28 -1.33 -16.38 5.83
N SER A 29 -0.50 -15.62 6.55
CA SER A 29 0.87 -16.04 6.89
C SER A 29 0.93 -17.34 7.70
N LYS A 30 -0.13 -17.67 8.46
CA LYS A 30 -0.25 -18.92 9.22
C LYS A 30 -0.65 -20.14 8.39
N GLN A 31 -1.10 -19.96 7.14
CA GLN A 31 -1.43 -21.10 6.28
C GLN A 31 -0.16 -21.87 5.87
N PRO A 32 -0.26 -23.19 5.64
CA PRO A 32 0.88 -24.01 5.27
C PRO A 32 1.52 -23.53 3.96
N ALA A 33 2.85 -23.43 3.96
CA ALA A 33 3.64 -22.98 2.80
C ALA A 33 3.97 -24.11 1.81
N GLY A 34 3.44 -25.31 2.03
CA GLY A 34 3.65 -26.47 1.16
C GLY A 34 5.04 -27.09 1.27
N SER A 35 5.45 -27.80 0.22
CA SER A 35 6.71 -28.56 0.19
C SER A 35 7.95 -27.67 0.15
N GLU A 36 9.11 -28.25 0.42
CA GLU A 36 10.41 -27.57 0.35
C GLU A 36 10.64 -26.89 -1.02
N LYS A 37 10.36 -27.60 -2.12
CA LYS A 37 10.44 -27.05 -3.47
C LYS A 37 9.50 -25.86 -3.71
N MET A 38 8.31 -25.88 -3.12
CA MET A 38 7.38 -24.73 -3.21
C MET A 38 7.91 -23.52 -2.45
N GLN A 39 8.50 -23.75 -1.28
CA GLN A 39 9.11 -22.70 -0.47
C GLN A 39 10.33 -22.09 -1.15
N GLU A 40 11.19 -22.91 -1.76
CA GLU A 40 12.35 -22.45 -2.54
C GLU A 40 11.95 -21.49 -3.67
N ILE A 41 10.97 -21.87 -4.49
CA ILE A 41 10.45 -21.01 -5.58
C ILE A 41 9.83 -19.73 -5.01
N SER A 42 9.02 -19.86 -3.94
CA SER A 42 8.42 -18.71 -3.29
C SER A 42 9.47 -17.71 -2.79
N GLU A 43 10.61 -18.19 -2.34
CA GLU A 43 11.66 -17.36 -1.79
C GLU A 43 12.45 -16.63 -2.88
N ALA A 44 12.71 -17.28 -4.02
CA ALA A 44 13.26 -16.62 -5.20
C ALA A 44 12.32 -15.50 -5.70
N VAL A 45 11.00 -15.74 -5.73
CA VAL A 45 10.01 -14.70 -6.09
C VAL A 45 10.02 -13.56 -5.06
N ARG A 46 10.11 -13.88 -3.76
CA ARG A 46 10.17 -12.87 -2.70
C ARG A 46 11.41 -12.00 -2.83
N GLU A 47 12.57 -12.61 -3.06
CA GLU A 47 13.82 -11.89 -3.24
C GLU A 47 13.72 -10.91 -4.42
N GLY A 48 13.23 -11.38 -5.57
CA GLY A 48 13.02 -10.53 -6.75
C GLY A 48 12.04 -9.37 -6.50
N ALA A 49 10.91 -9.66 -5.85
CA ALA A 49 9.92 -8.64 -5.49
C ALA A 49 10.49 -7.58 -4.52
N THR A 50 11.23 -8.00 -3.50
CA THR A 50 11.88 -7.08 -2.56
C THR A 50 12.98 -6.27 -3.23
N ALA A 51 13.79 -6.88 -4.10
CA ALA A 51 14.83 -6.17 -4.86
C ALA A 51 14.21 -5.09 -5.78
N PHE A 52 13.14 -5.42 -6.49
CA PHE A 52 12.38 -4.49 -7.33
C PHE A 52 11.84 -3.31 -6.50
N LEU A 53 11.11 -3.58 -5.42
CA LEU A 53 10.54 -2.53 -4.56
C LEU A 53 11.62 -1.62 -3.98
N ASN A 54 12.73 -2.18 -3.50
CA ASN A 54 13.84 -1.40 -2.96
C ASN A 54 14.45 -0.48 -4.01
N ARG A 55 14.54 -0.91 -5.27
CA ARG A 55 15.07 -0.09 -6.37
C ARG A 55 14.09 1.00 -6.78
N GLU A 56 12.81 0.65 -6.91
CA GLU A 56 11.74 1.58 -7.20
C GLU A 56 11.65 2.67 -6.13
N TYR A 57 11.55 2.28 -4.85
CA TYR A 57 11.31 3.20 -3.74
C TYR A 57 12.49 4.15 -3.55
N LYS A 58 13.73 3.70 -3.78
CA LYS A 58 14.90 4.60 -3.79
C LYS A 58 14.77 5.68 -4.86
N THR A 59 14.29 5.31 -6.04
CA THR A 59 14.11 6.26 -7.15
C THR A 59 12.97 7.23 -6.86
N VAL A 60 11.83 6.73 -6.38
CA VAL A 60 10.68 7.54 -5.99
C VAL A 60 11.03 8.48 -4.84
N ALA A 61 11.84 8.04 -3.87
CA ALA A 61 12.26 8.86 -2.73
C ALA A 61 13.02 10.11 -3.18
N ILE A 62 13.89 10.01 -4.19
CA ILE A 62 14.62 11.17 -4.74
C ILE A 62 13.62 12.18 -5.33
N VAL A 63 12.69 11.71 -6.15
CA VAL A 63 11.64 12.56 -6.76
C VAL A 63 10.75 13.18 -5.67
N ALA A 64 10.37 12.39 -4.67
CA ALA A 64 9.54 12.85 -3.56
C ALA A 64 10.24 13.94 -2.74
N VAL A 65 11.54 13.84 -2.47
CA VAL A 65 12.29 14.89 -1.76
C VAL A 65 12.31 16.20 -2.54
N ILE A 66 12.55 16.13 -3.86
CA ILE A 66 12.56 17.32 -4.72
C ILE A 66 11.18 17.97 -4.73
N LEU A 67 10.12 17.19 -4.94
CA LEU A 67 8.75 17.69 -4.93
C LEU A 67 8.33 18.23 -3.56
N ALA A 68 8.71 17.57 -2.46
CA ALA A 68 8.45 18.06 -1.12
C ALA A 68 9.11 19.42 -0.89
N ALA A 69 10.37 19.60 -1.30
CA ALA A 69 11.06 20.88 -1.20
C ALA A 69 10.34 21.97 -2.01
N LEU A 70 9.92 21.69 -3.24
CA LEU A 70 9.17 22.65 -4.06
C LEU A 70 7.80 22.99 -3.45
N LEU A 71 7.10 22.02 -2.87
CA LEU A 71 5.79 22.23 -2.26
C LEU A 71 5.86 23.06 -0.97
N THR A 72 7.03 23.16 -0.31
CA THR A 72 7.16 24.04 0.87
C THR A 72 6.93 25.51 0.53
N TYR A 73 7.26 25.95 -0.70
CA TYR A 73 6.98 27.31 -1.17
C TYR A 73 5.49 27.56 -1.39
N LEU A 74 4.70 26.52 -1.63
CA LEU A 74 3.25 26.61 -1.80
C LEU A 74 2.50 26.56 -0.47
N GLY A 75 3.10 25.95 0.56
CA GLY A 75 2.56 25.93 1.91
C GLY A 75 3.12 24.78 2.73
N LYS A 76 3.49 25.07 3.99
CA LYS A 76 4.06 24.09 4.92
C LYS A 76 3.14 22.86 5.11
N TRP A 77 1.84 23.08 5.26
CA TRP A 77 0.86 22.00 5.43
C TRP A 77 0.64 21.19 4.15
N THR A 78 0.81 21.79 2.97
CA THR A 78 0.75 21.08 1.69
C THR A 78 1.94 20.13 1.54
N ALA A 79 3.15 20.59 1.87
CA ALA A 79 4.35 19.75 1.84
C ALA A 79 4.30 18.59 2.85
N ILE A 80 3.84 18.85 4.09
CA ILE A 80 3.66 17.81 5.11
C ILE A 80 2.62 16.78 4.64
N GLY A 81 1.49 17.25 4.09
CA GLY A 81 0.44 16.39 3.56
C GLY A 81 0.98 15.46 2.47
N PHE A 82 1.73 16.02 1.53
CA PHE A 82 2.40 15.28 0.47
C PHE A 82 3.30 14.17 1.02
N VAL A 83 4.17 14.46 2.00
CA VAL A 83 5.05 13.46 2.59
C VAL A 83 4.24 12.35 3.27
N ILE A 84 3.19 12.70 4.04
CA ILE A 84 2.32 11.73 4.70
C ILE A 84 1.63 10.83 3.66
N GLY A 85 1.11 11.42 2.58
CA GLY A 85 0.44 10.69 1.50
C GLY A 85 1.39 9.74 0.77
N THR A 86 2.59 10.20 0.41
CA THR A 86 3.61 9.37 -0.24
C THR A 86 4.04 8.21 0.64
N VAL A 87 4.34 8.47 1.92
CA VAL A 87 4.73 7.41 2.86
C VAL A 87 3.58 6.43 3.11
N GLY A 88 2.36 6.92 3.31
CA GLY A 88 1.19 6.07 3.51
C GLY A 88 0.92 5.14 2.32
N SER A 89 1.01 5.67 1.10
CA SER A 89 0.86 4.88 -0.12
C SER A 89 2.00 3.87 -0.31
N ALA A 90 3.24 4.25 0.00
CA ALA A 90 4.40 3.36 -0.06
C ALA A 90 4.27 2.21 0.95
N VAL A 91 3.86 2.49 2.19
CA VAL A 91 3.64 1.47 3.21
C VAL A 91 2.54 0.49 2.77
N ALA A 92 1.42 1.01 2.25
CA ALA A 92 0.33 0.18 1.75
C ALA A 92 0.78 -0.77 0.63
N GLY A 93 1.53 -0.23 -0.34
CA GLY A 93 2.07 -1.00 -1.47
C GLY A 93 3.07 -2.07 -1.04
N TYR A 94 4.00 -1.73 -0.15
CA TYR A 94 5.01 -2.65 0.33
C TYR A 94 4.39 -3.82 1.12
N ILE A 95 3.50 -3.52 2.07
CA ILE A 95 2.79 -4.55 2.84
C ILE A 95 1.96 -5.42 1.91
N GLY A 96 1.22 -4.80 0.99
CA GLY A 96 0.40 -5.52 0.02
C GLY A 96 1.22 -6.53 -0.79
N MET A 97 2.34 -6.11 -1.37
CA MET A 97 3.20 -7.00 -2.15
C MET A 97 3.76 -8.16 -1.31
N MET A 98 4.25 -7.89 -0.10
CA MET A 98 4.79 -8.94 0.78
C MET A 98 3.73 -9.98 1.17
N VAL A 99 2.48 -9.53 1.37
CA VAL A 99 1.37 -10.45 1.66
C VAL A 99 0.98 -11.24 0.41
N SER A 100 0.92 -10.61 -0.76
CA SER A 100 0.63 -11.31 -2.02
C SER A 100 1.65 -12.40 -2.33
N VAL A 101 2.96 -12.12 -2.22
CA VAL A 101 4.01 -13.13 -2.44
C VAL A 101 3.84 -14.32 -1.50
N LYS A 102 3.58 -14.06 -0.21
CA LYS A 102 3.31 -15.12 0.77
C LYS A 102 2.03 -15.90 0.46
N ALA A 103 0.99 -15.23 -0.04
CA ALA A 103 -0.30 -15.83 -0.36
C ALA A 103 -0.21 -16.78 -1.56
N ASN A 104 0.68 -16.52 -2.52
CA ASN A 104 0.81 -17.33 -3.74
C ASN A 104 1.13 -18.79 -3.42
N VAL A 105 2.21 -19.06 -2.68
CA VAL A 105 2.62 -20.42 -2.33
C VAL A 105 1.59 -21.15 -1.47
N ARG A 106 0.93 -20.42 -0.56
CA ARG A 106 -0.13 -20.96 0.31
C ARG A 106 -1.41 -21.28 -0.46
N THR A 107 -1.69 -20.51 -1.51
CA THR A 107 -2.80 -20.78 -2.43
C THR A 107 -2.52 -22.06 -3.22
N THR A 108 -1.28 -22.24 -3.70
CA THR A 108 -0.86 -23.47 -4.38
C THR A 108 -0.97 -24.69 -3.46
N GLU A 109 -0.57 -24.58 -2.20
CA GLU A 109 -0.73 -25.67 -1.23
C GLU A 109 -2.21 -25.97 -0.98
N ALA A 110 -3.04 -24.94 -0.76
CA ALA A 110 -4.47 -25.10 -0.53
C ALA A 110 -5.19 -25.73 -1.73
N ALA A 111 -4.69 -25.54 -2.96
CA ALA A 111 -5.26 -26.15 -4.16
C ALA A 111 -5.25 -27.69 -4.13
N LYS A 112 -4.35 -28.32 -3.36
CA LYS A 112 -4.36 -29.78 -3.14
C LYS A 112 -5.63 -30.27 -2.43
N THR A 113 -6.26 -29.41 -1.63
CA THR A 113 -7.48 -29.71 -0.88
C THR A 113 -8.75 -29.31 -1.63
N GLY A 114 -8.62 -28.64 -2.78
CA GLY A 114 -9.72 -28.24 -3.65
C GLY A 114 -9.75 -26.74 -3.99
N LEU A 115 -10.57 -26.40 -4.97
CA LEU A 115 -10.67 -25.05 -5.52
C LEU A 115 -11.17 -24.02 -4.49
N GLN A 116 -12.14 -24.40 -3.65
CA GLN A 116 -12.72 -23.50 -2.66
C GLN A 116 -11.68 -23.04 -1.62
N ALA A 117 -10.82 -23.95 -1.17
CA ALA A 117 -9.75 -23.64 -0.23
C ALA A 117 -8.72 -22.70 -0.86
N ALA A 118 -8.28 -22.98 -2.09
CA ALA A 118 -7.37 -22.11 -2.84
C ALA A 118 -7.95 -20.70 -3.03
N LEU A 119 -9.21 -20.61 -3.48
CA LEU A 119 -9.88 -19.33 -3.68
C LEU A 119 -10.01 -18.54 -2.37
N SER A 120 -10.30 -19.20 -1.25
CA SER A 120 -10.39 -18.54 0.05
C SER A 120 -9.07 -17.89 0.46
N VAL A 121 -7.95 -18.60 0.27
CA VAL A 121 -6.60 -18.07 0.59
C VAL A 121 -6.22 -16.95 -0.37
N ALA A 122 -6.44 -17.13 -1.67
CA ALA A 122 -6.13 -16.13 -2.70
C ALA A 122 -6.93 -14.84 -2.50
N PHE A 123 -8.24 -14.96 -2.28
CA PHE A 123 -9.13 -13.82 -2.07
C PHE A 123 -8.78 -13.07 -0.79
N LYS A 124 -8.54 -13.77 0.32
CA LYS A 124 -8.09 -13.14 1.57
C LYS A 124 -6.74 -12.45 1.38
N GLY A 125 -5.79 -13.09 0.72
CA GLY A 125 -4.49 -12.50 0.39
C GLY A 125 -4.61 -11.22 -0.42
N GLY A 126 -5.45 -11.20 -1.46
CA GLY A 126 -5.71 -10.01 -2.28
C GLY A 126 -6.48 -8.91 -1.53
N SER A 127 -7.43 -9.29 -0.67
CA SER A 127 -8.26 -8.34 0.08
C SER A 127 -7.44 -7.48 1.05
N VAL A 128 -6.30 -7.99 1.55
CA VAL A 128 -5.42 -7.25 2.46
C VAL A 128 -4.95 -5.95 1.83
N THR A 129 -4.47 -5.99 0.58
CA THR A 129 -3.99 -4.79 -0.13
C THR A 129 -5.11 -3.78 -0.33
N GLY A 130 -6.29 -4.24 -0.77
CA GLY A 130 -7.44 -3.35 -1.01
C GLY A 130 -7.93 -2.66 0.26
N VAL A 131 -8.16 -3.43 1.33
CA VAL A 131 -8.64 -2.88 2.60
C VAL A 131 -7.57 -2.00 3.26
N MET A 132 -6.29 -2.35 3.15
CA MET A 132 -5.19 -1.54 3.67
C MET A 132 -5.14 -0.16 3.00
N VAL A 133 -5.26 -0.09 1.66
CA VAL A 133 -5.25 1.18 0.92
C VAL A 133 -6.42 2.07 1.34
N VAL A 134 -7.62 1.51 1.42
CA VAL A 134 -8.81 2.26 1.85
C VAL A 134 -8.69 2.70 3.32
N GLY A 135 -8.22 1.82 4.20
CA GLY A 135 -8.04 2.10 5.62
C GLY A 135 -7.03 3.22 5.88
N LEU A 136 -5.84 3.12 5.27
CA LEU A 136 -4.81 4.16 5.36
C LEU A 136 -5.24 5.47 4.69
N GLY A 137 -6.02 5.40 3.60
CA GLY A 137 -6.60 6.59 2.95
C GLY A 137 -7.58 7.32 3.86
N LEU A 138 -8.51 6.61 4.50
CA LEU A 138 -9.47 7.20 5.44
C LEU A 138 -8.80 7.77 6.69
N LEU A 139 -7.81 7.05 7.24
CA LEU A 139 -7.00 7.53 8.37
C LEU A 139 -6.18 8.76 7.98
N GLY A 140 -5.55 8.73 6.80
CA GLY A 140 -4.76 9.83 6.27
C GLY A 140 -5.59 11.09 6.10
N ILE A 141 -6.70 11.01 5.36
CA ILE A 141 -7.57 12.17 5.09
C ILE A 141 -8.18 12.70 6.39
N SER A 142 -8.83 11.83 7.17
CA SER A 142 -9.59 12.26 8.35
C SER A 142 -8.67 12.71 9.49
N GLY A 143 -7.59 11.95 9.73
CA GLY A 143 -6.62 12.26 10.78
C GLY A 143 -5.84 13.53 10.45
N TYR A 144 -5.37 13.66 9.21
CA TYR A 144 -4.62 14.84 8.81
C TYR A 144 -5.48 16.10 8.82
N TYR A 145 -6.73 16.02 8.35
CA TYR A 145 -7.67 17.14 8.42
C TYR A 145 -7.89 17.63 9.86
N VAL A 146 -8.09 16.72 10.82
CA VAL A 146 -8.28 17.08 12.24
C VAL A 146 -7.06 17.78 12.80
N VAL A 147 -5.85 17.30 12.49
CA VAL A 147 -4.60 17.89 12.96
C VAL A 147 -4.43 19.30 12.39
N VAL A 148 -4.50 19.46 11.07
CA VAL A 148 -4.30 20.77 10.43
C VAL A 148 -5.37 21.77 10.88
N ARG A 149 -6.64 21.35 10.99
CA ARG A 149 -7.73 22.21 11.43
C ARG A 149 -7.57 22.73 12.87
N SER A 150 -6.84 22.01 13.72
CA SER A 150 -6.54 22.45 15.09
C SER A 150 -5.39 23.44 15.19
N MET A 151 -4.53 23.51 14.18
CA MET A 151 -3.31 24.33 14.18
C MET A 151 -3.32 25.45 13.13
N ALA A 152 -4.24 25.43 12.16
CA ALA A 152 -4.28 26.34 11.02
C ALA A 152 -5.71 26.73 10.59
N PRO A 153 -5.86 27.82 9.80
CA PRO A 153 -7.12 28.21 9.17
C PRO A 153 -7.71 27.12 8.26
N VAL A 154 -8.99 27.27 7.91
CA VAL A 154 -9.73 26.30 7.08
C VAL A 154 -9.13 26.17 5.67
N GLU A 155 -8.68 27.27 5.08
CA GLU A 155 -8.10 27.30 3.72
C GLU A 155 -6.85 26.43 3.64
N ASP A 156 -5.96 26.54 4.62
CA ASP A 156 -4.76 25.71 4.72
C ASP A 156 -5.09 24.22 4.86
N ALA A 157 -6.20 23.87 5.53
CA ALA A 157 -6.63 22.49 5.66
C ALA A 157 -7.03 21.88 4.31
N PHE A 158 -7.66 22.64 3.41
CA PHE A 158 -7.97 22.17 2.06
C PHE A 158 -6.71 21.97 1.22
N HIS A 159 -5.79 22.94 1.22
CA HIS A 159 -4.51 22.81 0.51
C HIS A 159 -3.67 21.63 1.05
N ALA A 160 -3.70 21.39 2.36
CA ALA A 160 -3.04 20.26 3.00
C ALA A 160 -3.58 18.91 2.49
N LEU A 161 -4.90 18.78 2.32
CA LEU A 161 -5.53 17.58 1.76
C LEU A 161 -5.19 17.37 0.28
N VAL A 162 -5.10 18.44 -0.50
CA VAL A 162 -4.62 18.37 -1.89
C VAL A 162 -3.18 17.86 -1.93
N GLY A 163 -2.32 18.37 -1.03
CA GLY A 163 -0.96 17.87 -0.86
C GLY A 163 -0.92 16.37 -0.57
N LEU A 164 -1.74 15.90 0.37
CA LEU A 164 -1.86 14.47 0.70
C LEU A 164 -2.27 13.62 -0.51
N GLY A 165 -3.29 14.05 -1.26
CA GLY A 165 -3.72 13.36 -2.48
C GLY A 165 -2.63 13.34 -3.57
N PHE A 166 -1.87 14.42 -3.72
CA PHE A 166 -0.75 14.50 -4.64
C PHE A 166 0.38 13.52 -4.25
N GLY A 167 0.69 13.42 -2.95
CA GLY A 167 1.67 12.47 -2.44
C GLY A 167 1.30 11.00 -2.69
N CYS A 168 0.03 10.65 -2.44
CA CYS A 168 -0.50 9.32 -2.76
C CYS A 168 -0.43 9.02 -4.27
N SER A 169 -0.76 10.01 -5.09
CA SER A 169 -0.75 9.88 -6.56
C SER A 169 0.65 9.65 -7.11
N LEU A 170 1.66 10.33 -6.55
CA LEU A 170 3.06 10.12 -6.94
C LEU A 170 3.45 8.65 -6.82
N MET A 171 3.29 8.06 -5.64
CA MET A 171 3.65 6.66 -5.40
C MET A 171 2.84 5.70 -6.30
N SER A 172 1.54 5.96 -6.47
CA SER A 172 0.65 5.16 -7.33
C SER A 172 1.05 5.17 -8.81
N VAL A 173 1.49 6.31 -9.34
CA VAL A 173 1.92 6.44 -10.74
C VAL A 173 3.19 5.63 -10.98
N PHE A 174 4.19 5.77 -10.10
CA PHE A 174 5.42 4.99 -10.23
C PHE A 174 5.15 3.49 -10.08
N ALA A 175 4.38 3.07 -9.07
CA ALA A 175 4.02 1.67 -8.85
C ALA A 175 3.36 1.02 -10.08
N ARG A 176 2.46 1.73 -10.76
CA ARG A 176 1.77 1.21 -11.94
C ARG A 176 2.66 1.20 -13.18
N ILE A 177 3.44 2.26 -13.41
CA ILE A 177 4.28 2.36 -14.60
C ILE A 177 5.52 1.46 -14.46
N ALA A 178 6.28 1.58 -13.38
CA ALA A 178 7.48 0.79 -13.15
C ALA A 178 7.12 -0.69 -13.00
N GLY A 179 6.10 -1.02 -12.21
CA GLY A 179 5.62 -2.40 -12.06
C GLY A 179 5.08 -2.98 -13.37
N GLY A 180 4.35 -2.18 -14.16
CA GLY A 180 3.83 -2.59 -15.46
C GLY A 180 4.93 -2.88 -16.47
N ILE A 181 5.94 -2.01 -16.57
CA ILE A 181 7.10 -2.20 -17.45
C ILE A 181 7.89 -3.43 -17.00
N TYR A 182 8.17 -3.57 -15.70
CA TYR A 182 8.94 -4.67 -15.15
C TYR A 182 8.28 -6.02 -15.44
N THR A 183 6.99 -6.14 -15.12
CA THR A 183 6.25 -7.39 -15.31
C THR A 183 6.07 -7.72 -16.77
N LYS A 184 5.76 -6.74 -17.64
CA LYS A 184 5.56 -7.00 -19.07
C LYS A 184 6.83 -7.29 -19.84
N ALA A 185 7.95 -6.67 -19.49
CA ALA A 185 9.24 -7.04 -20.06
C ALA A 185 9.62 -8.49 -19.71
N ALA A 186 9.37 -8.91 -18.47
CA ALA A 186 9.62 -10.29 -18.03
C ALA A 186 8.68 -11.30 -18.71
N ASP A 187 7.38 -10.99 -18.78
CA ASP A 187 6.33 -11.81 -19.42
C ASP A 187 6.69 -12.09 -20.89
N VAL A 188 6.93 -11.03 -21.67
CA VAL A 188 7.28 -11.16 -23.10
C VAL A 188 8.64 -11.82 -23.29
N GLY A 189 9.63 -11.55 -22.44
CA GLY A 189 10.95 -12.16 -22.53
C GLY A 189 10.92 -13.67 -22.25
N ALA A 190 10.08 -14.12 -21.31
CA ALA A 190 9.91 -15.53 -20.99
C ALA A 190 9.09 -16.29 -22.04
N ASP A 191 8.10 -15.65 -22.66
CA ASP A 191 7.24 -16.28 -23.67
C ASP A 191 7.91 -16.42 -25.05
N LEU A 192 8.90 -15.59 -25.37
CA LEU A 192 9.57 -15.58 -26.68
C LEU A 192 10.80 -16.50 -26.79
N VAL A 193 11.33 -17.01 -25.67
CA VAL A 193 12.52 -17.86 -25.61
C VAL A 193 12.11 -19.31 -25.40
#